data_AF-A0A544TAI9-F1
#
_entry.id   AF-A0A544TAI9-F1
#
_cell.length_a   1.000
_cell.length_b   1.000
_cell.length_c   1.000
_cell.angle_alpha   90.00
_cell.angle_beta   90.00
_cell.angle_gamma   90.00
#
_symmetry.space_group_name_H-M   'P 1'
#
loop_
_entity.id
_entity.type
_entity.pdbx_description
1 polymer ?
#
loop_
_entity_poly.entity_id
_entity_poly.type
_entity_poly.pdbx_seq_one_letter_code
_entity_poly.pdbx_strand_id
1 'polypeptide(L)' 'MNYYLFEDDKHRVNMIFQESELEAFVWYWKEGYDITKIAKEMKRKPIEVLLLALDRAERKDKA' A
#
# COMPACT_ATOMS: atom_id res chain seq x y z
N MET A 1 19.61 -14.44 14.11
CA MET A 1 18.52 -14.50 13.12
C MET A 1 18.67 -13.28 12.23
N ASN A 2 19.14 -13.47 11.00
CA ASN A 2 19.20 -12.37 10.03
C ASN A 2 17.84 -12.26 9.35
N TYR A 3 17.12 -11.18 9.61
CA TYR A 3 15.91 -10.84 8.87
C TYR A 3 16.35 -10.17 7.56
N TYR A 4 16.47 -10.96 6.49
CA TYR A 4 16.62 -10.45 5.13
C TYR A 4 15.26 -9.97 4.65
N LEU A 5 14.87 -8.74 5.02
CA LEU A 5 13.58 -8.20 4.62
C LEU A 5 13.54 -7.82 3.11
N PHE A 6 14.69 -7.78 2.42
CA PHE A 6 14.79 -7.12 1.11
C PHE A 6 15.79 -7.72 0.09
N GLU A 7 16.36 -8.91 0.30
CA GLU A 7 17.14 -9.59 -0.76
C GLU A 7 16.22 -10.45 -1.63
N ASP A 8 15.38 -9.82 -2.44
CA ASP A 8 14.77 -10.51 -3.56
C ASP A 8 14.49 -9.52 -4.70
N ASP A 9 15.39 -9.51 -5.69
CA ASP A 9 15.23 -8.85 -6.99
C ASP A 9 13.90 -9.24 -7.72
N LYS A 10 13.09 -10.15 -7.18
CA LYS A 10 11.76 -10.53 -7.69
C LYS A 10 10.61 -9.72 -7.10
N HIS A 11 10.82 -8.93 -6.04
CA HIS A 11 9.80 -8.03 -5.51
C HIS A 11 10.03 -6.61 -6.00
N ARG A 12 9.91 -6.37 -7.31
CA ARG A 12 9.68 -5.02 -7.83
C ARG A 12 8.37 -4.50 -7.23
N VAL A 13 8.48 -3.73 -6.15
CA VAL A 13 7.39 -2.99 -5.50
C VAL A 13 7.31 -1.66 -6.23
N ASN A 14 6.22 -1.42 -6.93
CA ASN A 14 5.99 -0.17 -7.64
C ASN A 14 5.17 0.77 -6.74
N MET A 15 5.87 1.71 -6.09
CA MET A 15 5.26 2.75 -5.25
C MET A 15 4.78 3.96 -6.05
N ILE A 16 4.76 3.88 -7.39
CA ILE A 16 4.16 4.91 -8.23
C ILE A 16 2.67 4.62 -8.36
N PHE A 17 1.89 5.46 -7.67
CA PHE A 17 0.42 5.45 -7.73
C PHE A 17 -0.06 6.64 -8.55
N GLN A 18 -1.05 6.41 -9.41
CA GLN A 18 -1.78 7.49 -10.07
C GLN A 18 -2.76 8.13 -9.08
N GLU A 19 -3.16 9.38 -9.35
CA GLU A 19 -4.12 10.11 -8.50
C GLU A 19 -5.46 9.37 -8.36
N SER A 20 -5.94 8.76 -9.44
CA SER A 20 -7.15 7.90 -9.44
C SER A 20 -7.00 6.65 -8.57
N GLU A 21 -5.81 6.03 -8.52
CA GLU A 21 -5.52 4.90 -7.63
C GLU A 21 -5.51 5.35 -6.17
N LEU A 22 -5.00 6.55 -5.88
CA LEU A 22 -5.01 7.13 -4.54
C LEU A 22 -6.43 7.46 -4.07
N GLU A 23 -7.28 7.99 -4.95
CA GLU A 23 -8.70 8.24 -4.63
C GLU A 23 -9.45 6.94 -4.34
N ALA A 24 -9.24 5.91 -5.17
CA ALA A 24 -9.81 4.58 -4.96
C ALA A 24 -9.36 4.00 -3.62
N PHE A 25 -8.06 4.06 -3.32
CA PHE A 25 -7.52 3.63 -2.03
C PHE A 25 -8.19 4.35 -0.85
N VAL A 26 -8.35 5.68 -0.91
CA VAL A 26 -9.02 6.45 0.16
C VAL A 26 -10.45 6.00 0.36
N TRP A 27 -11.18 5.79 -0.74
CA TRP A 27 -12.55 5.34 -0.69
C TRP A 27 -12.65 3.99 0.02
N TYR A 28 -11.89 2.99 -0.43
CA TYR A 28 -11.89 1.67 0.21
C TYR A 28 -11.40 1.71 1.67
N TRP A 29 -10.41 2.54 1.98
CA TRP A 29 -9.88 2.69 3.34
C TRP A 29 -10.91 3.32 4.29
N LYS A 30 -11.64 4.35 3.83
CA LYS A 30 -12.73 4.96 4.61
C LYS A 30 -13.88 4.00 4.85
N GLU A 31 -14.16 3.14 3.89
CA GLU A 31 -15.18 2.09 4.00
C GLU A 31 -14.73 0.91 4.88
N GLY A 32 -13.49 0.90 5.39
CA GLY A 32 -12.99 -0.13 6.29
C GLY A 32 -12.65 -1.45 5.62
N TYR A 33 -12.33 -1.43 4.32
CA TYR A 33 -11.95 -2.63 3.58
C TYR A 33 -10.56 -3.14 4.02
N ASP A 34 -10.40 -4.47 4.04
CA ASP A 34 -9.10 -5.10 4.30
C ASP A 34 -8.11 -4.84 3.16
N ILE A 35 -6.83 -4.66 3.50
CA ILE A 35 -5.70 -4.37 2.59
C ILE A 35 -5.62 -5.40 1.46
N THR A 36 -5.91 -6.68 1.76
CA THR A 36 -5.92 -7.75 0.74
C THR A 36 -7.02 -7.55 -0.30
N LYS A 37 -8.19 -7.09 0.14
CA LYS A 37 -9.33 -6.77 -0.72
C LYS A 37 -9.06 -5.53 -1.54
N ILE A 38 -8.51 -4.48 -0.93
CA ILE A 38 -8.09 -3.24 -1.62
C ILE A 38 -7.06 -3.56 -2.71
N ALA A 39 -6.05 -4.36 -2.38
CA ALA A 39 -5.02 -4.77 -3.33
C ALA A 39 -5.59 -5.53 -4.52
N LYS A 40 -6.58 -6.42 -4.27
CA LYS A 40 -7.28 -7.14 -5.33
C LYS A 40 -8.05 -6.19 -6.26
N GLU A 41 -8.79 -5.23 -5.71
CA GLU A 41 -9.54 -4.24 -6.50
C GLU A 41 -8.62 -3.31 -7.30
N MET A 42 -7.50 -2.89 -6.70
CA MET A 42 -6.49 -2.05 -7.36
C MET A 42 -5.59 -2.84 -8.33
N LYS A 43 -5.70 -4.17 -8.38
CA LYS A 43 -4.78 -5.07 -9.12
C LYS A 43 -3.31 -4.86 -8.74
N ARG A 44 -3.06 -4.48 -7.49
CA ARG A 44 -1.74 -4.21 -6.92
C ARG A 44 -1.33 -5.32 -5.95
N LYS A 45 -0.06 -5.35 -5.58
CA LYS A 45 0.42 -6.28 -4.55
C LYS A 45 -0.07 -5.80 -3.18
N PRO A 46 -0.48 -6.70 -2.27
CA PRO A 46 -0.87 -6.32 -0.92
C PRO A 46 0.19 -5.50 -0.18
N ILE A 47 1.47 -5.78 -0.43
CA ILE A 47 2.59 -5.04 0.17
C ILE A 47 2.68 -3.59 -0.32
N GLU A 48 2.31 -3.31 -1.57
CA GLU A 48 2.28 -1.94 -2.12
C GLU A 48 1.19 -1.12 -1.42
N VAL A 49 0.01 -1.72 -1.22
CA VAL A 49 -1.12 -1.09 -0.53
C VAL A 49 -0.84 -0.91 0.97
N LEU A 50 -0.18 -1.88 1.61
CA LEU A 50 0.26 -1.76 3.01
C LEU A 50 1.26 -0.61 3.18
N LEU A 51 2.26 -0.51 2.30
CA LEU A 51 3.23 0.58 2.32
C LEU A 51 2.55 1.94 2.10
N LEU A 52 1.59 2.02 1.19
CA LEU A 52 0.79 3.22 0.97
C LEU A 52 -0.01 3.63 2.22
N ALA A 53 -0.59 2.66 2.94
CA ALA A 53 -1.31 2.91 4.17
C ALA A 53 -0.38 3.42 5.30
N LEU A 54 0.79 2.79 5.45
CA LEU A 54 1.81 3.18 6.43
C LEU A 54 2.34 4.59 6.19
N ASP A 55 2.75 4.88 4.95
CA ASP A 55 3.22 6.20 4.55
C ASP A 55 2.18 7.30 4.82
N ARG A 56 0.89 7.00 4.59
CA ARG A 56 -0.20 7.95 4.85
C ARG A 56 -0.50 8.11 6.34
N ALA A 57 -0.31 7.07 7.14
CA ALA A 57 -0.44 7.16 8.60
C ALA A 57 0.66 8.03 9.20
N GLU A 58 1.92 7.84 8.78
CA GLU A 58 3.04 8.68 9.23
C GLU A 58 2.87 10.16 8.84
N ARG A 59 2.28 10.43 7.66
CA ARG A 59 2.01 11.82 7.23
C ARG A 59 0.89 12.50 8.02
N LYS A 60 -0.11 11.75 8.49
CA LYS A 60 -1.18 12.31 9.34
C LYS A 60 -0.71 12.63 10.75
N ASP A 61 0.30 11.93 11.25
CA ASP A 61 0.85 12.13 12.59
C ASP A 61 1.81 13.35 12.68
N LYS A 62 2.17 13.93 11.54
CA LYS A 62 3.05 15.11 11.42
C LYS A 62 2.30 16.41 11.05
N ALA A 63 0.96 16.40 11.02
CA ALA A 63 0.14 17.54 10.65
C ALA A 63 -0.65 18.10 11.84
#